data_AF-A0A1J4T9N8-F1
#
_entry.id   AF-A0A1J4T9N8-F1
#
_cell.length_a   1.000
_cell.length_b   1.000
_cell.length_c   1.000
_cell.angle_alpha   90.00
_cell.angle_beta   90.00
_cell.angle_gamma   90.00
#
_symmetry.space_group_name_H-M   'P 1'
#
loop_
_entity.id
_entity.type
_entity.pdbx_description
1 polymer ?
#
loop_
_entity_poly.entity_id
_entity_poly.type
_entity_poly.pdbx_seq_one_letter_code
_entity_poly.pdbx_strand_id
1 'polypeptide(L)'
;MYPKTALKILLVIILIVVLVFGGLYIKKKYDLRNEEGRIEDIISKKKGQQELSQEEQAKLEAYVDQKVEEKRGELNKKTEEEIKTEGYTQAEVNFILDPQRTIEKDLGIAEEKEGSQMTQEEIDAILNPAK
;
A
#
# COMPACT_ATOMS: atom_id res chain seq x y z
N MET A 1 53.31 20.75 13.40
CA MET A 1 51.92 20.47 13.83
C MET A 1 51.63 18.99 13.58
N TYR A 2 51.19 18.25 14.60
CA TYR A 2 51.19 16.78 14.61
C TYR A 2 50.02 16.18 13.80
N PRO A 3 50.26 15.57 12.63
CA PRO A 3 49.21 14.99 11.78
C PRO A 3 48.43 13.86 12.47
N LYS A 4 49.06 13.21 13.46
CA LYS A 4 48.45 12.17 14.28
C LYS A 4 47.29 12.67 15.14
N THR A 5 47.29 13.95 15.53
CA THR A 5 46.22 14.54 16.35
C THR A 5 45.01 14.88 15.48
N ALA A 6 45.24 15.40 14.27
CA ALA A 6 44.17 15.67 13.30
C ALA A 6 43.47 14.38 12.85
N LEU A 7 44.22 13.29 12.63
CA LEU A 7 43.65 12.00 12.27
C LEU A 7 42.76 11.40 13.38
N LYS A 8 43.17 11.55 14.65
CA LYS A 8 42.36 11.11 15.79
C LYS A 8 41.05 11.90 15.89
N ILE A 9 41.11 13.22 15.69
CA ILE A 9 39.91 14.08 15.71
C ILE A 9 38.97 13.69 14.56
N LEU A 10 39.50 13.45 13.35
CA LEU A 10 38.72 13.01 12.20
C LEU A 10 38.01 11.68 12.47
N LEU A 11 38.71 10.69 13.03
CA LEU A 11 38.11 9.39 13.37
C LEU A 11 37.00 9.51 14.41
N VAL A 12 37.16 10.37 15.41
CA VAL A 12 36.12 10.63 16.42
C VAL A 12 34.88 11.29 15.79
N ILE A 13 35.07 12.24 14.88
CA ILE A 13 33.96 12.87 14.16
C ILE A 13 33.20 11.85 13.31
N ILE A 14 33.91 10.99 12.57
CA ILE A 14 33.29 9.92 11.76
C ILE A 14 32.50 8.97 12.66
N LEU A 15 33.06 8.58 13.81
CA LEU A 15 32.39 7.68 14.75
C LEU A 15 31.09 8.29 15.29
N ILE A 16 31.09 9.59 15.63
CA ILE A 16 29.89 10.31 16.07
C ILE A 16 28.85 10.38 14.97
N VAL A 17 29.25 10.67 13.72
CA VAL A 17 28.34 10.69 12.57
C VAL A 17 27.69 9.32 12.36
N VAL A 18 28.47 8.23 12.41
CA VAL A 18 27.92 6.86 12.28
C VAL A 18 26.94 6.53 13.40
N LEU A 19 27.22 6.95 14.64
CA LEU A 19 26.30 6.71 15.76
C LEU A 19 24.99 7.51 15.63
N VAL A 20 25.07 8.77 15.20
CA VAL A 20 23.88 9.63 15.00
C VAL A 20 23.04 9.12 13.83
N PHE A 21 23.65 8.87 12.67
CA PHE A 21 22.94 8.35 11.50
C PHE A 21 22.42 6.93 11.74
N GLY A 22 23.19 6.08 12.42
CA GLY A 22 22.77 4.74 12.82
C GLY A 22 21.58 4.78 13.76
N GLY A 23 21.61 5.63 14.79
CA GLY A 23 20.50 5.82 15.72
C GLY A 23 19.23 6.33 15.05
N LEU A 24 19.35 7.33 14.15
CA LEU A 24 18.22 7.85 13.38
C LEU A 24 17.63 6.82 12.42
N TYR A 25 18.47 6.04 11.74
CA TYR A 25 18.03 4.97 10.84
C TYR A 25 17.30 3.87 11.59
N ILE A 26 17.83 3.45 12.75
CA ILE A 26 17.20 2.46 13.61
C ILE A 26 15.85 2.99 14.11
N LYS A 27 15.78 4.22 14.62
CA LYS A 27 14.53 4.83 15.10
C LYS A 27 13.46 4.86 13.99
N LYS A 28 13.81 5.34 12.79
CA LYS A 28 12.89 5.37 11.64
C LYS A 28 12.37 3.97 11.29
N LYS A 29 13.23 2.95 11.33
CA LYS A 29 12.84 1.56 11.06
C LYS A 29 11.98 0.93 12.17
N TYR A 30 12.12 1.38 13.41
CA TYR A 30 11.24 0.97 14.51
C TYR A 30 9.87 1.64 14.42
N ASP A 31 9.83 2.95 14.11
CA ASP A 31 8.58 3.70 13.96
C ASP A 31 7.73 3.11 12.82
N LEU A 32 8.34 2.81 11.66
CA LEU A 32 7.65 2.17 10.53
C LEU A 32 7.04 0.81 10.88
N ARG A 33 7.81 -0.06 11.56
CA ARG A 33 7.29 -1.38 11.97
C ARG A 33 6.18 -1.29 13.02
N ASN A 34 6.22 -0.26 13.86
CA ASN A 34 5.18 -0.03 14.84
C ASN A 34 3.89 0.48 14.18
N GLU A 35 3.99 1.30 13.13
CA GLU A 35 2.83 1.73 12.34
C GLU A 35 2.22 0.58 11.53
N GLU A 36 3.04 -0.25 10.87
CA GLU A 36 2.58 -1.45 10.16
C GLU A 36 1.83 -2.41 11.09
N GLY A 37 2.41 -2.73 12.25
CA GLY A 37 1.76 -3.59 13.24
C GLY A 37 0.45 -3.03 13.81
N ARG A 38 0.32 -1.69 13.88
CA ARG A 38 -0.93 -1.05 14.33
C ARG A 38 -2.04 -1.15 13.27
N ILE A 39 -1.71 -1.04 11.99
CA ILE A 39 -2.70 -1.20 10.92
C ILE A 39 -3.16 -2.67 10.84
N GLU A 40 -2.25 -3.63 10.98
CA GLU A 40 -2.61 -5.06 11.02
C GLU A 40 -3.55 -5.39 12.20
N ASP A 41 -3.32 -4.80 13.37
CA ASP A 41 -4.21 -4.93 14.52
C ASP A 41 -5.60 -4.34 14.23
N ILE A 42 -5.67 -3.14 13.62
CA ILE A 42 -6.95 -2.52 13.22
C ILE A 42 -7.69 -3.37 12.19
N ILE A 43 -7.00 -3.91 11.19
CA ILE A 43 -7.58 -4.83 10.20
C ILE A 43 -8.10 -6.09 10.90
N SER A 44 -7.34 -6.65 11.84
CA SER A 44 -7.73 -7.84 12.59
C SER A 44 -8.96 -7.61 13.47
N LYS A 45 -9.04 -6.44 14.14
CA LYS A 45 -10.24 -6.00 14.87
C LYS A 45 -11.45 -5.90 13.95
N LYS A 46 -11.29 -5.26 12.79
CA LYS A 46 -12.36 -5.12 11.79
C LYS A 46 -12.83 -6.47 11.26
N LYS A 47 -11.91 -7.41 10.98
CA LYS A 47 -12.21 -8.80 10.61
C LYS A 47 -13.01 -9.53 11.68
N GLY A 48 -12.62 -9.35 12.94
CA GLY A 48 -13.32 -9.88 14.10
C GLY A 48 -14.64 -9.19 14.42
N GLN A 49 -15.13 -8.30 13.54
CA GLN A 49 -16.32 -7.46 13.74
C GLN A 49 -16.30 -6.65 15.04
N GLN A 50 -15.10 -6.35 15.54
CA GLN A 50 -14.93 -5.49 16.71
C GLN A 50 -15.16 -4.03 16.32
N GLU A 51 -15.77 -3.27 17.21
CA GLU A 51 -15.93 -1.84 17.03
C GLU A 51 -14.56 -1.16 17.03
N LEU A 52 -14.29 -0.43 15.95
CA LEU A 52 -13.13 0.43 15.85
C LEU A 52 -13.49 1.78 16.48
N SER A 53 -12.53 2.38 17.18
CA SER A 53 -12.63 3.80 17.52
C SER A 53 -12.63 4.67 16.25
N GLN A 54 -13.11 5.91 16.36
CA GLN A 54 -13.09 6.86 15.23
C GLN A 54 -11.68 7.07 14.67
N GLU A 55 -10.65 7.08 15.53
CA GLU A 55 -9.25 7.20 15.10
C GLU A 55 -8.78 5.96 14.31
N GLU A 56 -9.13 4.75 14.78
CA GLU A 56 -8.80 3.51 14.09
C GLU A 56 -9.54 3.38 12.75
N GLN A 57 -10.79 3.82 12.70
CA GLN A 57 -11.58 3.83 11.47
C GLN A 57 -10.98 4.78 10.43
N ALA A 58 -10.60 6.00 10.82
CA ALA A 58 -9.94 6.95 9.92
C ALA A 58 -8.58 6.44 9.41
N LYS A 59 -7.83 5.73 10.27
CA LYS A 59 -6.55 5.10 9.88
C LYS A 59 -6.75 3.96 8.89
N LEU A 60 -7.76 3.13 9.11
CA LEU A 60 -8.11 2.05 8.20
C LEU A 60 -8.54 2.60 6.84
N GLU A 61 -9.39 3.62 6.82
CA GLU A 61 -9.86 4.29 5.61
C GLU A 61 -8.68 4.89 4.82
N ALA A 62 -7.81 5.66 5.48
CA ALA A 62 -6.62 6.21 4.84
C ALA A 62 -5.68 5.12 4.29
N TYR A 63 -5.57 3.99 4.97
CA TYR A 63 -4.79 2.85 4.49
C TYR A 63 -5.42 2.18 3.26
N VAL A 64 -6.74 2.00 3.27
CA VAL A 64 -7.50 1.49 2.12
C VAL A 64 -7.33 2.41 0.93
N ASP A 65 -7.48 3.73 1.12
CA ASP A 65 -7.31 4.72 0.05
C ASP A 65 -5.89 4.69 -0.52
N GLN A 66 -4.87 4.57 0.32
CA GLN A 66 -3.49 4.40 -0.14
C GLN A 66 -3.35 3.15 -1.03
N LYS A 67 -3.94 2.02 -0.61
CA LYS A 67 -3.90 0.77 -1.37
C LYS A 67 -4.67 0.84 -2.68
N VAL A 68 -5.78 1.58 -2.70
CA VAL A 68 -6.51 1.90 -3.93
C VAL A 68 -5.63 2.68 -4.89
N GLU A 69 -4.95 3.73 -4.43
CA GLU A 69 -4.07 4.52 -5.29
C GLU A 69 -2.85 3.72 -5.79
N GLU A 70 -2.26 2.86 -4.96
CA GLU A 70 -1.19 1.94 -5.36
C GLU A 70 -1.67 1.02 -6.51
N LYS A 71 -2.82 0.36 -6.34
CA LYS A 71 -3.38 -0.57 -7.33
C LYS A 71 -3.86 0.14 -8.60
N ARG A 72 -4.40 1.36 -8.48
CA ARG A 72 -4.72 2.25 -9.61
C ARG A 72 -3.46 2.64 -10.38
N GLY A 73 -2.37 2.94 -9.68
CA GLY A 73 -1.07 3.21 -10.28
C GLY A 73 -0.49 2.02 -11.03
N GLU A 74 -0.71 0.79 -10.55
CA GLU A 74 -0.36 -0.44 -11.26
C GLU A 74 -1.22 -0.65 -12.51
N LEU A 75 -2.53 -0.45 -12.40
CA LEU A 75 -3.45 -0.57 -13.54
C LEU A 75 -3.12 0.43 -14.65
N ASN A 76 -2.78 1.67 -14.29
CA ASN A 76 -2.40 2.72 -15.24
C ASN A 76 -1.05 2.47 -15.93
N LYS A 77 -0.23 1.51 -15.44
CA LYS A 77 1.01 1.12 -16.13
C LYS A 77 0.74 0.17 -17.30
N LYS A 78 -0.42 -0.49 -17.35
CA LYS A 78 -0.81 -1.27 -18.52
C LYS A 78 -0.93 -0.34 -19.72
N THR A 79 -0.21 -0.67 -20.79
CA THR A 79 -0.30 0.07 -22.04
C THR A 79 -1.63 -0.21 -22.75
N GLU A 80 -2.08 0.74 -23.58
CA GLU A 80 -3.27 0.56 -24.41
C GLU A 80 -3.18 -0.68 -25.32
N GLU A 81 -1.97 -1.09 -25.72
CA GLU A 81 -1.75 -2.33 -26.47
C GLU A 81 -2.05 -3.57 -25.62
N GLU A 82 -1.52 -3.65 -24.39
CA GLU A 82 -1.78 -4.77 -23.47
C GLU A 82 -3.26 -4.90 -23.14
N ILE A 83 -3.95 -3.79 -22.92
CA ILE A 83 -5.40 -3.78 -22.69
C ILE A 83 -6.17 -4.29 -23.91
N LYS A 84 -5.72 -3.99 -25.14
CA LYS A 84 -6.36 -4.48 -26.37
C LYS A 84 -6.08 -5.94 -26.67
N THR A 85 -4.90 -6.46 -26.31
CA THR A 85 -4.54 -7.87 -26.58
C THR A 85 -4.99 -8.83 -25.49
N GLU A 86 -4.92 -8.42 -24.22
CA GLU A 86 -5.18 -9.30 -23.07
C GLU A 86 -6.50 -8.96 -22.36
N GLY A 87 -7.04 -7.76 -22.58
CA GLY A 87 -8.23 -7.28 -21.90
C GLY A 87 -7.97 -6.95 -20.43
N TYR A 88 -9.05 -6.62 -19.72
CA TYR A 88 -9.05 -6.56 -18.26
C TYR A 88 -9.45 -7.91 -17.69
N THR A 89 -8.74 -8.37 -16.68
CA THR A 89 -9.15 -9.53 -15.89
C THR A 89 -10.36 -9.16 -15.03
N GLN A 90 -11.19 -10.15 -14.66
CA GLN A 90 -12.36 -9.92 -13.80
C GLN A 90 -12.00 -9.19 -12.49
N ALA A 91 -10.83 -9.46 -11.92
CA ALA A 91 -10.35 -8.78 -10.70
C ALA A 91 -10.07 -7.29 -10.94
N GLU A 92 -9.51 -6.95 -12.10
CA GLU A 92 -9.26 -5.55 -12.50
C GLU A 92 -10.57 -4.83 -12.80
N VAL A 93 -11.53 -5.49 -13.46
CA VAL A 93 -12.86 -4.93 -13.69
C VAL A 93 -13.57 -4.64 -12.37
N ASN A 94 -13.56 -5.61 -11.45
CA ASN A 94 -14.15 -5.42 -10.13
C ASN A 94 -13.48 -4.25 -9.39
N PHE A 95 -12.17 -4.12 -9.51
CA PHE A 95 -11.43 -2.99 -8.95
C PHE A 95 -11.80 -1.64 -9.62
N ILE A 96 -12.00 -1.60 -10.93
CA ILE A 96 -12.41 -0.38 -11.65
C ILE A 96 -13.82 0.05 -11.23
N LEU A 97 -14.73 -0.91 -11.06
CA LEU A 97 -16.13 -0.67 -10.70
C LEU A 97 -16.31 -0.29 -9.22
N ASP A 98 -15.59 -0.96 -8.32
CA ASP A 98 -15.64 -0.70 -6.88
C ASP A 98 -14.24 -0.85 -6.24
N PRO A 99 -13.39 0.19 -6.32
CA PRO A 99 -12.00 0.12 -5.88
C PRO A 99 -11.88 -0.13 -4.38
N GLN A 100 -12.64 0.61 -3.57
CA GLN A 100 -12.58 0.52 -2.11
C GLN A 100 -13.00 -0.88 -1.65
N ARG A 101 -14.16 -1.37 -2.10
CA ARG A 101 -14.63 -2.70 -1.69
C ARG A 101 -13.70 -3.82 -2.15
N THR A 102 -13.07 -3.66 -3.32
CA THR A 102 -12.10 -4.65 -3.80
C THR A 102 -10.89 -4.71 -2.87
N ILE A 103 -10.34 -3.56 -2.46
CA ILE A 103 -9.25 -3.52 -1.48
C ILE A 103 -9.71 -4.03 -0.12
N GLU A 104 -10.90 -3.66 0.34
CA GLU A 104 -11.46 -4.18 1.59
C GLU A 104 -11.65 -5.71 1.56
N LYS A 105 -12.03 -6.28 0.41
CA LYS A 105 -12.10 -7.73 0.19
C LYS A 105 -10.70 -8.36 0.19
N ASP A 106 -9.73 -7.75 -0.50
CA ASP A 106 -8.34 -8.21 -0.52
C ASP A 106 -7.74 -8.21 0.91
N LEU A 107 -8.12 -7.21 1.72
CA LEU A 107 -7.76 -7.11 3.13
C LEU A 107 -8.60 -8.05 4.01
N GLY A 108 -9.66 -8.69 3.50
CA GLY A 108 -10.53 -9.63 4.19
C GLY A 108 -11.49 -9.00 5.21
N ILE A 109 -11.74 -7.70 5.11
CA ILE A 109 -12.61 -6.94 6.03
C ILE A 109 -14.03 -6.72 5.48
N ALA A 110 -14.24 -6.89 4.17
CA ALA A 110 -15.55 -6.91 3.55
C ALA A 110 -15.98 -8.35 3.22
N GLU A 111 -17.28 -8.63 3.35
CA GLU A 111 -17.84 -9.93 2.98
C GLU A 111 -17.67 -10.22 1.49
N GLU A 112 -17.36 -11.49 1.19
CA GLU A 112 -17.40 -12.04 -0.15
C GLU A 112 -18.85 -12.10 -0.63
N LYS A 113 -19.32 -11.00 -1.23
CA LYS A 113 -20.43 -11.13 -2.16
C LYS A 113 -19.87 -11.73 -3.42
N GLU A 114 -20.46 -12.84 -3.88
CA GLU A 114 -20.26 -13.32 -5.24
C GLU A 114 -20.53 -12.15 -6.18
N GLY A 115 -19.47 -11.56 -6.71
CA GLY A 115 -19.60 -10.55 -7.74
C GLY A 115 -20.23 -11.22 -8.95
N SER A 116 -21.18 -10.55 -9.59
CA SER A 116 -21.70 -11.00 -10.88
C SER A 116 -20.51 -11.29 -11.80
N GLN A 117 -20.36 -12.55 -12.21
CA GLN A 117 -19.37 -12.91 -13.21
C GLN A 117 -19.78 -12.25 -14.52
N MET A 118 -19.01 -11.24 -14.93
CA MET A 118 -19.23 -10.59 -16.22
C MET A 118 -18.48 -11.39 -17.28
N THR A 119 -19.10 -11.55 -18.44
CA THR A 119 -18.43 -12.10 -19.62
C THR A 119 -17.43 -11.07 -20.16
N GLN A 120 -16.40 -11.53 -20.89
CA GLN A 120 -15.42 -10.63 -21.50
C GLN A 120 -16.09 -9.60 -22.44
N GLU A 121 -17.17 -9.98 -23.11
CA GLU A 121 -17.96 -9.08 -23.97
C GLU A 121 -18.63 -7.95 -23.17
N GLU A 122 -19.15 -8.23 -21.98
CA GLU A 122 -19.73 -7.21 -21.08
C GLU A 122 -18.64 -6.30 -20.50
N ILE A 123 -17.49 -6.88 -20.16
CA ILE A 123 -16.30 -6.14 -19.69
C ILE A 123 -15.84 -5.16 -20.77
N ASP A 124 -15.68 -5.63 -22.00
CA ASP A 124 -15.25 -4.81 -23.13
C ASP A 124 -16.29 -3.73 -23.46
N ALA A 125 -17.59 -4.02 -23.32
CA ALA A 125 -18.65 -3.01 -23.50
C ALA A 125 -18.61 -1.88 -22.45
N ILE A 126 -18.19 -2.18 -21.22
CA ILE A 126 -18.12 -1.19 -20.11
C ILE A 126 -16.81 -0.40 -20.18
N LEU A 127 -15.69 -1.08 -20.42
CA LEU A 127 -14.35 -0.52 -20.30
C LEU A 127 -13.74 -0.06 -21.63
N ASN A 128 -14.28 -0.53 -22.75
CA ASN A 128 -13.89 -0.14 -24.09
C ASN A 128 -15.15 0.17 -24.94
N PRO A 129 -16.03 1.08 -24.49
CA PRO A 129 -17.25 1.42 -25.21
C PRO A 129 -16.83 1.93 -26.60
N ALA A 130 -17.21 1.17 -27.62
CA ALA A 130 -16.76 1.32 -29.00
C ALA A 130 -16.54 2.80 -29.41
N LYS A 131 -15.36 3.06 -29.95
CA LYS A 131 -15.05 4.28 -30.70
C LYS A 131 -15.58 4.15 -32.13
#